data_AF-A0A347U4I7-F1
#
_entry.id   AF-A0A347U4I7-F1
#
_cell.length_a   1.000
_cell.length_b   1.000
_cell.length_c   1.000
_cell.angle_alpha   90.00
_cell.angle_beta   90.00
_cell.angle_gamma   90.00
#
_symmetry.space_group_name_H-M   'P 1'
#
loop_
_entity.id
_entity.type
_entity.pdbx_description
1 polymer ?
#
loop_
_entity_poly.entity_id
_entity_poly.type
_entity_poly.pdbx_seq_one_letter_code
_entity_poly.pdbx_strand_id
1 'polypeptide(L)'
;MRDLVLMEKQILELLQFHANDIYAKDELAPLIAKTSLEMGHLYSDLGLASRKEMGELMSKNFTSLAKLKPDDIRWKKYLYDCIGKTAPACATCGDISNCFNCTLNPNKENIEMKRSKILDGRLAIGNKDLVILVSFEVTIFLMSFFLIY
;
A
#
# COMPACT_ATOMS: atom_id res chain seq x y z
N MET A 1 -8.00 23.25 12.57
CA MET A 1 -9.44 23.06 12.27
C MET A 1 -9.74 23.10 10.76
N ARG A 2 -9.26 24.11 10.00
CA ARG A 2 -9.41 24.17 8.53
C ARG A 2 -8.82 22.97 7.77
N ASP A 3 -7.71 22.40 8.24
CA ASP A 3 -7.05 21.28 7.55
C ASP A 3 -7.81 19.96 7.67
N LEU A 4 -8.55 19.73 8.77
CA LEU A 4 -9.32 18.50 8.98
C LEU A 4 -10.51 18.43 8.02
N VAL A 5 -11.21 19.55 7.84
CA VAL A 5 -12.34 19.66 6.89
C VAL A 5 -11.86 19.45 5.45
N LEU A 6 -10.67 19.96 5.11
CA LEU A 6 -10.08 19.74 3.80
C LEU A 6 -9.71 18.27 3.58
N MET A 7 -9.10 17.61 4.58
CA MET A 7 -8.75 16.19 4.51
C MET A 7 -9.98 15.30 4.35
N GLU A 8 -11.04 15.56 5.12
CA GLU A 8 -12.32 14.85 4.99
C GLU A 8 -12.87 14.96 3.57
N LYS A 9 -12.91 16.18 3.02
CA LYS A 9 -13.39 16.41 1.66
C LYS A 9 -12.56 15.66 0.61
N GLN A 10 -11.23 15.64 0.75
CA GLN A 10 -10.35 14.92 -0.17
C GLN A 10 -10.56 13.40 -0.09
N ILE A 11 -10.73 12.85 1.11
CA ILE A 11 -11.03 11.41 1.30
C ILE A 11 -12.40 11.07 0.74
N LEU A 12 -13.40 11.93 0.95
CA LEU A 12 -14.73 11.78 0.40
C LEU A 12 -14.69 11.72 -1.12
N GLU A 13 -14.04 12.69 -1.78
CA GLU A 13 -13.91 12.73 -3.23
C GLU A 13 -13.20 11.48 -3.78
N LEU A 14 -12.14 11.01 -3.11
CA LEU A 14 -11.43 9.77 -3.46
C LEU A 14 -12.37 8.55 -3.38
N LEU A 15 -13.11 8.41 -2.28
CA LEU A 15 -14.02 7.28 -2.08
C LEU A 15 -15.17 7.32 -3.08
N GLN A 16 -15.76 8.49 -3.33
CA GLN A 16 -16.83 8.68 -4.28
C GLN A 16 -16.41 8.38 -5.72
N PHE A 17 -15.17 8.74 -6.09
CA PHE A 17 -14.61 8.45 -7.40
C PHE A 17 -14.42 6.95 -7.63
N HIS A 18 -14.12 6.19 -6.57
CA HIS A 18 -13.88 4.75 -6.63
C HIS A 18 -15.06 3.89 -6.13
N ALA A 19 -16.22 4.50 -5.89
CA ALA A 19 -17.42 3.81 -5.46
C ALA A 19 -17.95 2.90 -6.58
N ASN A 20 -18.32 1.68 -6.23
CA ASN A 20 -18.91 0.73 -7.17
C ASN A 20 -20.39 1.03 -7.47
N ASP A 21 -21.12 1.55 -6.49
CA ASP A 21 -22.55 1.82 -6.55
C ASP A 21 -22.91 3.17 -5.89
N ILE A 22 -24.16 3.60 -6.09
CA ILE A 22 -24.69 4.86 -5.56
C ILE A 22 -24.71 4.83 -4.03
N TYR A 23 -25.03 3.68 -3.43
CA TYR A 23 -25.01 3.51 -1.98
C TYR A 23 -23.61 3.70 -1.40
N ALA A 24 -22.57 3.10 -1.99
CA ALA A 24 -21.21 3.31 -1.52
C ALA A 24 -20.76 4.76 -1.69
N LYS A 25 -21.23 5.44 -2.74
CA LYS A 25 -20.89 6.83 -3.04
C LYS A 25 -21.56 7.82 -2.09
N ASP A 26 -22.84 7.65 -1.82
CA ASP A 26 -23.66 8.66 -1.12
C ASP A 26 -23.84 8.36 0.37
N GLU A 27 -23.74 7.10 0.79
CA GLU A 27 -23.90 6.69 2.19
C GLU A 27 -22.56 6.26 2.82
N LEU A 28 -21.84 5.31 2.20
CA LEU A 28 -20.60 4.77 2.80
C LEU A 28 -19.42 5.74 2.70
N ALA A 29 -19.23 6.42 1.58
CA ALA A 29 -18.11 7.34 1.40
C ALA A 29 -18.10 8.48 2.44
N PRO A 30 -19.20 9.21 2.70
CA PRO A 30 -19.21 10.23 3.75
C PRO A 30 -19.07 9.65 5.15
N LEU A 31 -19.65 8.47 5.42
CA LEU A 31 -19.46 7.79 6.69
C LEU A 31 -17.98 7.47 6.94
N ILE A 32 -17.32 6.82 5.97
CA ILE A 32 -15.91 6.45 6.08
C ILE A 32 -15.01 7.69 6.15
N ALA A 33 -15.28 8.73 5.35
CA ALA A 33 -14.52 9.97 5.37
C ALA A 33 -14.58 10.65 6.76
N LYS A 34 -15.78 10.77 7.34
CA LYS A 34 -15.97 11.33 8.68
C LYS A 34 -15.27 10.49 9.75
N THR A 35 -15.49 9.18 9.74
CA THR A 35 -14.85 8.26 10.71
C THR A 35 -13.34 8.21 10.55
N SER A 36 -12.80 8.51 9.36
CA SER A 36 -11.35 8.57 9.15
C SER A 36 -10.65 9.71 9.90
N LEU A 37 -11.40 10.75 10.31
CA LEU A 37 -10.89 11.86 11.12
C LEU A 37 -10.75 11.50 12.61
N GLU A 38 -11.47 10.49 13.08
CA GLU A 38 -11.45 10.07 14.48
C GLU A 38 -10.05 9.62 14.92
N MET A 39 -9.75 9.69 16.21
CA MET A 39 -8.43 9.32 16.73
C MET A 39 -8.22 7.79 16.81
N GLY A 40 -9.29 7.02 16.70
CA GLY A 40 -9.31 5.58 16.84
C GLY A 40 -8.94 4.79 15.57
N HIS A 41 -9.28 3.51 15.62
CA HIS A 41 -9.18 2.62 14.48
C HIS A 41 -10.45 2.72 13.64
N LEU A 42 -10.30 3.02 12.35
CA LEU A 42 -11.41 3.18 11.40
C LEU A 42 -12.45 2.05 11.47
N TYR A 43 -12.01 0.79 11.61
CA TYR A 43 -12.92 -0.36 11.71
C TYR A 43 -13.70 -0.36 13.03
N SER A 44 -13.05 -0.02 14.15
CA SER A 44 -13.68 0.01 15.48
C SER A 44 -14.69 1.15 15.56
N ASP A 45 -14.34 2.30 14.98
CA ASP A 45 -15.19 3.50 14.97
C ASP A 45 -16.38 3.33 14.00
N LEU A 46 -16.26 2.44 12.99
CA LEU A 46 -17.37 1.99 12.13
C LEU A 46 -18.22 0.86 12.78
N GLY A 47 -17.84 0.37 13.96
CA GLY A 47 -18.53 -0.73 14.63
C GLY A 47 -18.23 -2.13 14.08
N LEU A 48 -17.16 -2.28 13.30
CA LEU A 48 -16.71 -3.58 12.77
C LEU A 48 -15.91 -4.33 13.83
N ALA A 49 -16.09 -5.65 13.88
CA ALA A 49 -15.44 -6.51 14.87
C ALA A 49 -13.96 -6.72 14.56
N SER A 50 -13.54 -6.60 13.29
CA SER A 50 -12.16 -6.87 12.90
C SER A 50 -11.65 -6.07 11.69
N ARG A 51 -10.32 -6.02 11.58
CA ARG A 51 -9.62 -5.49 10.39
C ARG A 51 -10.00 -6.23 9.11
N LYS A 52 -10.35 -7.51 9.20
CA LYS A 52 -10.74 -8.34 8.05
C LYS A 52 -12.08 -7.89 7.48
N GLU A 53 -13.07 -7.65 8.34
CA GLU A 53 -14.39 -7.13 7.94
C GLU A 53 -14.28 -5.78 7.24
N MET A 54 -13.39 -4.90 7.71
CA MET A 54 -13.12 -3.64 7.01
C MET A 54 -12.56 -3.87 5.60
N GLY A 55 -11.66 -4.84 5.45
CA GLY A 55 -11.13 -5.27 4.17
C GLY A 55 -12.20 -5.81 3.22
N GLU A 56 -13.10 -6.64 3.72
CA GLU A 56 -14.22 -7.19 2.96
C GLU A 56 -15.22 -6.08 2.56
N LEU A 57 -15.57 -5.18 3.47
CA LEU A 57 -16.43 -4.03 3.20
C LEU A 57 -15.86 -3.14 2.10
N MET A 58 -14.57 -2.79 2.21
CA MET A 58 -13.91 -1.96 1.19
C MET A 58 -13.76 -2.71 -0.14
N SER A 59 -13.49 -4.01 -0.13
CA SER A 59 -13.35 -4.79 -1.36
C SER A 59 -14.67 -4.95 -2.11
N LYS A 60 -15.78 -5.04 -1.38
CA LYS A 60 -17.14 -5.17 -1.93
C LYS A 60 -17.67 -3.86 -2.50
N ASN A 61 -17.44 -2.74 -1.81
CA ASN A 61 -18.02 -1.44 -2.15
C ASN A 61 -17.06 -0.52 -2.96
N PHE A 62 -15.75 -0.72 -2.83
CA PHE A 62 -14.69 0.08 -3.47
C PHE A 62 -13.63 -0.83 -4.11
N THR A 63 -14.05 -1.70 -5.03
CA THR A 63 -13.19 -2.74 -5.59
C THR A 63 -11.97 -2.17 -6.32
N SER A 64 -12.11 -1.00 -6.94
CA SER A 64 -11.00 -0.29 -7.59
C SER A 64 -9.90 0.10 -6.60
N LEU A 65 -10.27 0.64 -5.43
CA LEU A 65 -9.30 0.97 -4.38
C LEU A 65 -8.69 -0.28 -3.75
N ALA A 66 -9.49 -1.33 -3.55
CA ALA A 66 -9.00 -2.59 -2.98
C ALA A 66 -7.95 -3.28 -3.86
N LYS A 67 -8.08 -3.18 -5.19
CA LYS A 67 -7.07 -3.70 -6.13
C LYS A 67 -5.75 -2.94 -6.09
N LEU A 68 -5.80 -1.64 -5.83
CA LEU A 68 -4.61 -0.77 -5.80
C LEU A 68 -3.90 -0.79 -4.44
N LYS A 69 -4.57 -1.26 -3.40
CA LYS A 69 -4.06 -1.25 -2.04
C LYS A 69 -3.09 -2.42 -1.78
N PRO A 70 -1.89 -2.17 -1.22
CA PRO A 70 -1.02 -3.24 -0.72
C PRO A 70 -1.60 -3.93 0.53
N ASP A 71 -1.44 -5.25 0.64
CA ASP A 71 -2.02 -6.05 1.72
C ASP A 71 -1.53 -5.68 3.12
N ASP A 72 -0.25 -5.28 3.23
CA ASP A 72 0.40 -4.95 4.51
C ASP A 72 -0.06 -3.59 5.10
N ILE A 73 -0.66 -2.71 4.28
CA ILE A 73 -1.04 -1.36 4.70
C ILE A 73 -2.44 -1.34 5.34
N ARG A 74 -2.63 -0.52 6.38
CA ARG A 74 -3.96 -0.27 7.00
C ARG A 74 -4.80 0.66 6.10
N TRP A 75 -6.11 0.42 6.00
CA TRP A 75 -7.01 1.23 5.17
C TRP A 75 -6.93 2.73 5.44
N LYS A 76 -7.00 3.13 6.72
CA LYS A 76 -6.86 4.53 7.12
C LYS A 76 -5.58 5.13 6.53
N LYS A 77 -4.44 4.49 6.76
CA LYS A 77 -3.16 4.95 6.21
C LYS A 77 -3.18 5.05 4.68
N TYR A 78 -3.66 4.02 4.00
CA TYR A 78 -3.74 4.00 2.53
C TYR A 78 -4.56 5.17 1.96
N LEU A 79 -5.72 5.46 2.55
CA LEU A 79 -6.56 6.59 2.12
C LEU A 79 -5.84 7.93 2.26
N TYR A 80 -5.14 8.14 3.37
CA TYR A 80 -4.34 9.35 3.61
C TYR A 80 -3.11 9.42 2.70
N ASP A 81 -2.43 8.29 2.45
CA ASP A 81 -1.32 8.20 1.50
C ASP A 81 -1.78 8.57 0.07
N CYS A 82 -2.99 8.16 -0.35
CA CYS A 82 -3.56 8.52 -1.65
C CYS A 82 -3.78 10.03 -1.83
N ILE A 83 -4.15 10.74 -0.77
CA ILE A 83 -4.32 12.21 -0.80
C ILE A 83 -3.02 12.97 -0.48
N GLY A 84 -1.91 12.26 -0.25
CA GLY A 84 -0.61 12.84 0.09
C GLY A 84 -0.61 13.55 1.46
N LYS A 85 -1.47 13.13 2.39
CA LYS A 85 -1.57 13.69 3.74
C LYS A 85 -1.25 12.63 4.79
N THR A 86 -0.93 13.07 6.01
CA THR A 86 -0.77 12.18 7.15
C THR A 86 -2.03 12.23 8.00
N ALA A 87 -2.55 11.07 8.39
CA ALA A 87 -3.71 10.99 9.25
C ALA A 87 -3.45 11.75 10.57
N PRO A 88 -4.40 12.57 11.05
CA PRO A 88 -4.22 13.37 12.27
C PRO A 88 -3.97 12.48 13.51
N ALA A 89 -4.56 11.29 13.53
CA ALA A 89 -4.34 10.29 14.56
C ALA A 89 -2.89 9.76 14.61
N CYS A 90 -2.14 9.78 13.50
CA CYS A 90 -0.79 9.22 13.45
C CYS A 90 0.25 10.07 14.20
N ALA A 91 -0.01 11.36 14.45
CA ALA A 91 0.92 12.22 15.20
C ALA A 91 0.91 11.93 16.71
N THR A 92 -0.15 11.32 17.23
CA THR A 92 -0.35 11.05 18.68
C THR A 92 -0.54 9.57 18.99
N CYS A 93 -0.53 8.70 17.98
CA CYS A 93 -0.75 7.26 18.17
C CYS A 93 0.45 6.61 18.87
N GLY A 94 0.26 6.06 20.06
CA GLY A 94 1.29 5.29 20.78
C GLY A 94 1.71 3.98 20.07
N ASP A 95 0.94 3.53 19.09
CA ASP A 95 1.19 2.32 18.29
C ASP A 95 1.95 2.60 16.97
N ILE A 96 2.68 3.72 16.88
CA ILE A 96 3.59 4.00 15.75
C ILE A 96 4.58 2.84 15.55
N SER A 97 5.01 2.17 16.62
CA SER A 97 5.89 1.00 16.61
C SER A 97 5.34 -0.17 15.77
N ASN A 98 4.02 -0.38 15.76
CA ASN A 98 3.33 -1.40 14.96
C ASN A 98 2.93 -0.93 13.55
N CYS A 99 3.39 0.25 13.14
CA CYS A 99 3.14 0.80 11.82
C CYS A 99 4.38 0.55 10.93
N PHE A 100 4.43 -0.64 10.31
CA PHE A 100 5.58 -1.16 9.55
C PHE A 100 6.08 -0.29 8.38
N ASN A 101 5.35 0.76 8.00
CA ASN A 101 5.78 1.65 6.91
C ASN A 101 5.54 3.14 7.19
N CYS A 102 5.33 3.55 8.46
CA CYS A 102 5.16 4.96 8.79
C CYS A 102 6.51 5.67 8.76
N THR A 103 6.63 6.80 8.06
CA THR A 103 7.83 7.66 8.09
C THR A 103 8.11 8.23 9.47
N LEU A 104 7.12 8.19 10.37
CA LEU A 104 7.23 8.59 11.76
C LEU A 104 7.69 7.45 12.70
N ASN A 105 7.94 6.24 12.19
CA ASN A 105 8.41 5.13 13.02
C ASN A 105 9.94 5.21 13.23
N PRO A 106 10.41 5.53 14.45
CA PRO A 106 11.85 5.65 14.73
C PRO A 106 12.60 4.32 14.59
N ASN A 107 11.90 3.18 14.54
CA ASN A 107 12.52 1.86 14.32
C ASN A 107 12.75 1.53 12.83
N LYS A 108 12.25 2.35 11.90
CA LYS A 108 12.41 2.10 10.45
C LYS A 108 13.88 2.12 10.03
N GLU A 109 14.67 3.03 10.59
CA GLU A 109 16.08 3.23 10.27
C GLU A 109 16.92 1.98 10.59
N ASN A 110 16.61 1.29 11.69
CA ASN A 110 17.30 0.07 12.10
C ASN A 110 16.96 -1.15 11.23
N ILE A 111 15.79 -1.19 10.60
CA ILE A 111 15.36 -2.31 9.74
C ILE A 111 15.93 -2.16 8.33
N GLU A 112 15.90 -0.94 7.74
CA GLU A 112 16.54 -0.67 6.45
C GLU A 112 18.06 -0.91 6.52
N MET A 113 18.71 -0.50 7.61
CA MET A 113 20.15 -0.74 7.80
C MET A 113 20.51 -2.21 8.10
N LYS A 114 19.60 -3.01 8.68
CA LYS A 114 19.78 -4.47 8.81
C LYS A 114 19.59 -5.19 7.47
N ARG A 115 18.66 -4.73 6.63
CA ARG A 115 18.36 -5.36 5.35
C ARG A 115 19.52 -5.20 4.35
N SER A 116 20.17 -4.03 4.31
CA SER A 116 21.38 -3.84 3.50
C SER A 116 22.53 -4.76 3.95
N LYS A 117 22.79 -4.85 5.26
CA LYS A 117 23.85 -5.75 5.80
C LYS A 117 23.61 -7.24 5.54
N ILE A 118 22.35 -7.71 5.50
CA ILE A 118 22.05 -9.13 5.19
C ILE A 118 22.20 -9.44 3.70
N LEU A 119 21.93 -8.47 2.82
CA LEU A 119 22.12 -8.62 1.37
C LEU A 119 23.60 -8.66 0.98
N ASP A 120 24.47 -7.94 1.68
CA ASP A 120 25.92 -8.01 1.45
C ASP A 120 26.56 -9.31 1.96
N GLY A 121 25.97 -9.96 2.97
CA GLY A 121 26.51 -11.20 3.57
C GLY A 121 26.16 -12.50 2.84
N ARG A 122 25.16 -12.50 1.93
CA ARG A 122 24.71 -13.70 1.21
C ARG A 122 25.34 -13.90 -0.16
N LEU A 123 26.15 -12.97 -0.64
CA LEU A 123 26.82 -13.07 -1.95
C LEU A 123 28.24 -13.68 -1.90
N ALA A 124 28.59 -14.37 -0.82
CA ALA A 124 29.90 -14.96 -0.63
C ALA A 124 29.83 -16.43 -0.20
N ILE A 125 29.14 -17.29 -0.97
CA ILE A 125 29.40 -18.73 -1.14
C ILE A 125 28.51 -19.21 -2.31
N GLY A 126 29.11 -19.72 -3.38
CA GLY A 126 28.41 -20.56 -4.35
C GLY A 126 28.62 -20.24 -5.84
N ASN A 127 29.67 -20.84 -6.40
CA ASN A 127 29.84 -21.28 -7.81
C ASN A 127 29.71 -20.26 -8.95
N LYS A 128 30.86 -19.89 -9.52
CA LYS A 128 30.99 -19.01 -10.69
C LYS A 128 30.88 -19.72 -12.05
N ASP A 129 30.46 -20.99 -12.08
CA ASP A 129 30.67 -21.83 -13.27
C ASP A 129 29.41 -22.18 -14.07
N LEU A 130 28.24 -21.57 -13.80
CA LEU A 130 26.98 -22.02 -14.43
C LEU A 130 26.14 -20.96 -15.18
N VAL A 131 26.67 -19.76 -15.43
CA VAL A 131 25.88 -18.67 -16.08
C VAL A 131 26.38 -18.29 -17.48
N ILE A 132 27.53 -18.80 -17.94
CA ILE A 132 28.11 -18.37 -19.23
C ILE A 132 27.63 -19.22 -20.42
N LEU A 133 27.05 -20.41 -20.22
CA LEU A 133 26.70 -21.29 -21.35
C LEU A 133 25.31 -21.08 -21.97
N VAL A 134 24.43 -20.26 -21.39
CA VAL A 134 23.04 -20.15 -21.88
C VAL A 134 22.80 -18.93 -22.79
N SER A 135 23.80 -18.07 -23.01
CA SER A 135 23.63 -16.86 -23.85
C SER A 135 24.24 -16.96 -25.25
N PHE A 136 24.94 -18.05 -25.61
CA PHE A 136 25.68 -18.12 -26.88
C PHE A 136 24.95 -18.85 -28.02
N GLU A 137 23.91 -19.66 -27.76
CA GLU A 137 23.22 -20.41 -28.83
C GLU A 137 22.07 -19.65 -29.51
N VAL A 138 21.51 -18.61 -28.89
CA VAL A 138 20.34 -17.90 -29.44
C VAL A 138 20.73 -16.90 -30.56
N THR A 139 21.98 -16.45 -30.60
CA THR A 139 22.46 -15.52 -31.64
C THR A 139 22.86 -16.19 -32.95
N ILE A 140 23.19 -17.48 -32.95
CA ILE A 140 23.62 -18.19 -34.18
C ILE A 140 22.41 -18.58 -35.06
N PHE A 141 21.23 -18.81 -34.49
CA PHE A 141 20.06 -19.20 -35.27
C PHE A 141 19.39 -18.05 -36.03
N LEU A 142 19.51 -16.81 -35.54
CA LEU A 142 18.89 -15.62 -36.16
C LEU A 142 19.71 -15.03 -37.32
N MET A 143 20.99 -15.37 -37.45
CA MET A 143 21.85 -14.87 -38.55
C MET A 143 21.85 -15.76 -39.80
N SER A 144 21.18 -16.93 -39.76
CA SER A 144 21.07 -17.83 -40.92
C SER A 144 19.78 -17.64 -41.73
N PHE A 145 18.81 -16.85 -41.23
CA PHE A 145 17.54 -16.64 -41.92
C PHE A 145 17.50 -15.37 -42.79
N PHE A 146 18.50 -14.47 -42.67
CA PHE A 146 18.53 -13.19 -43.38
C PHE A 146 19.38 -13.17 -44.66
N LEU A 147 19.83 -14.34 -45.14
CA LEU A 147 20.72 -14.46 -46.32
C LEU A 147 20.14 -15.32 -47.46
N ILE A 148 18.84 -15.64 -47.43
CA ILE A 148 18.16 -16.39 -48.51
C ILE A 148 16.88 -15.67 -49.00
N TYR A 149 16.72 -14.37 -48.75
CA TYR A 149 15.69 -13.56 -49.42
C TYR A 149 16.26 -12.24 -49.92
#